data_AF-A0A971M1T4-F1
#
_entry.id   AF-A0A971M1T4-F1
#
_cell.length_a   1.000
_cell.length_b   1.000
_cell.length_c   1.000
_cell.angle_alpha   90.00
_cell.angle_beta   90.00
_cell.angle_gamma   90.00
#
_symmetry.space_group_name_H-M   'P 1'
#
loop_
_entity.id
_entity.type
_entity.pdbx_description
1 polymer ?
#
loop_
_entity_poly.entity_id
_entity_poly.type
_entity_poly.pdbx_seq_one_letter_code
_entity_poly.pdbx_strand_id
1 'polypeptide(L)' 'MTRKKYSDEFKEQIIRECQETGNVALVARRHEISSNTIHTWIR' A
#
# COMPACT_ATOMS: atom_id res chain seq x y z
N MET A 1 13.56 -14.57 -9.00
CA MET A 1 13.05 -13.27 -8.48
C MET A 1 11.90 -13.56 -7.53
N THR A 2 12.13 -13.52 -6.22
CA THR A 2 11.08 -13.77 -5.22
C THR A 2 10.13 -12.57 -5.21
N ARG A 3 8.97 -12.70 -5.84
CA ARG A 3 7.89 -11.73 -5.70
C ARG A 3 7.55 -11.67 -4.20
N LYS A 4 7.83 -10.56 -3.53
CA LYS A 4 7.27 -10.27 -2.20
C LYS A 4 5.75 -10.35 -2.38
N LYS A 5 5.15 -11.48 -2.01
CA LYS A 5 3.71 -11.68 -2.03
C LYS A 5 3.16 -10.94 -0.82
N TYR A 6 2.67 -9.73 -1.04
CA TYR A 6 1.79 -9.09 -0.08
C TYR A 6 0.46 -9.83 -0.12
N SER A 7 0.01 -10.31 1.03
CA SER A 7 -1.34 -10.89 1.17
C SER A 7 -2.38 -9.85 0.76
N ASP A 8 -3.50 -10.31 0.20
CA ASP A 8 -4.56 -9.42 -0.25
C ASP A 8 -5.16 -8.61 0.90
N GLU A 9 -5.25 -9.20 2.11
CA GLU A 9 -5.63 -8.50 3.35
C GLU A 9 -4.71 -7.32 3.66
N PHE A 10 -3.40 -7.46 3.44
CA PHE A 10 -2.46 -6.38 3.64
C PHE A 10 -2.65 -5.26 2.61
N LYS A 11 -2.89 -5.61 1.34
CA LYS A 11 -3.20 -4.59 0.32
C LYS A 11 -4.48 -3.84 0.66
N GLU A 12 -5.53 -4.55 1.09
CA GLU A 12 -6.80 -3.94 1.50
C GLU A 12 -6.63 -2.98 2.67
N GLN A 13 -5.88 -3.36 3.70
CA GLN A 13 -5.54 -2.46 4.81
C GLN A 13 -4.88 -1.18 4.31
N ILE A 14 -3.87 -1.29 3.45
CA ILE A 14 -3.13 -0.14 2.92
C ILE A 14 -4.00 0.76 2.03
N ILE A 15 -4.84 0.17 1.16
CA ILE A 15 -5.75 0.92 0.29
C ILE A 15 -6.80 1.66 1.13
N ARG A 16 -7.38 0.99 2.14
CA ARG A 16 -8.38 1.59 3.02
C ARG A 16 -7.79 2.74 3.84
N GLU A 17 -6.59 2.55 4.39
CA GLU A 17 -5.87 3.58 5.15
C GLU A 17 -5.47 4.77 4.24
N CYS A 18 -5.11 4.50 2.97
CA CYS A 18 -4.88 5.53 1.97
C CYS A 18 -6.15 6.33 1.65
N GLN A 19 -7.30 5.68 1.53
CA GLN A 19 -8.58 6.34 1.26
C GLN A 19 -9.05 7.19 2.45
N GLU A 20 -8.89 6.68 3.67
CA GLU A 20 -9.28 7.39 4.89
C GLU A 20 -8.39 8.61 5.17
N THR A 21 -7.07 8.45 5.01
CA THR A 21 -6.10 9.54 5.21
C THR A 21 -6.05 10.49 4.01
N GLY A 22 -6.39 10.02 2.82
CA GLY A 22 -6.17 10.72 1.56
C GLY A 22 -4.69 10.89 1.19
N ASN A 23 -3.77 10.20 1.89
CA ASN A 23 -2.33 10.43 1.78
C ASN A 23 -1.53 9.13 1.64
N VAL A 24 -1.32 8.72 0.39
CA VAL A 24 -0.56 7.50 0.03
C VAL A 24 0.88 7.54 0.54
N ALA A 25 1.53 8.71 0.55
CA ALA A 25 2.92 8.84 1.00
C ALA A 25 3.06 8.63 2.51
N LEU A 26 2.05 9.02 3.30
CA LEU A 26 2.05 8.79 4.75
C LEU A 26 1.92 7.31 5.07
N VAL A 27 0.96 6.62 4.44
CA VAL A 27 0.74 5.18 4.63
C VAL A 27 1.94 4.37 4.14
N ALA A 28 2.51 4.73 2.98
CA ALA A 28 3.76 4.18 2.47
C ALA A 28 4.90 4.23 3.49
N ARG A 29 5.10 5.40 4.14
CA ARG A 29 6.11 5.54 5.18
C ARG A 29 5.83 4.72 6.44
N ARG A 30 4.56 4.67 6.87
CA ARG A 30 4.15 3.92 8.08
C ARG A 30 4.38 2.42 7.94
N HIS A 31 4.13 1.88 6.75
CA HIS A 31 4.24 0.45 6.47
C HIS A 31 5.53 0.06 5.74
N GLU A 32 6.46 1.01 5.59
CA GLU A 32 7.73 0.84 4.87
C GLU A 32 7.55 0.27 3.44
N ILE A 33 6.48 0.68 2.78
CA ILE A 33 6.13 0.29 1.40
C ILE A 33 6.45 1.45 0.48
N SER A 34 6.99 1.16 -0.70
CA SER A 34 7.11 2.17 -1.74
C SER A 34 5.73 2.66 -2.18
N SER A 35 5.53 3.98 -2.19
CA SER A 35 4.29 4.60 -2.70
C SER A 35 3.96 4.11 -4.12
N ASN A 36 4.96 3.85 -4.95
CA ASN A 36 4.80 3.28 -6.29
C ASN A 36 4.13 1.89 -6.29
N THR A 37 4.37 1.08 -5.25
CA THR A 37 3.72 -0.22 -5.06
C THR A 37 2.25 -0.04 -4.73
N ILE A 38 1.92 0.92 -3.86
CA ILE A 38 0.53 1.25 -3.50
C ILE A 38 -0.23 1.79 -4.72
N HIS A 39 0.38 2.69 -5.49
CA HIS A 39 -0.19 3.16 -6.76
C HIS A 39 -0.45 2.03 -7.76
N THR A 40 0.34 0.95 -7.71
CA THR A 40 0.11 -0.25 -8.54
C THR A 40 -1.08 -1.08 -8.04
N TRP A 41 -1.43 -1.00 -6.76
CA TRP A 41 -2.59 -1.70 -6.19
C TRP A 41 -3.90 -0.94 -6.32
N ILE A 42 -3.84 0.40 -6.35
CA ILE A 42 -5.01 1.28 -6.55
C ILE A 42 -5.44 1.32 -8.03
N ARG A 43 -4.56 0.93 -8.96
CA ARG A 43 -4.80 0.97 -10.41
C ARG A 43 -5.79 -0.08 -10.90
#